data_AF-A0AAW0KZ01-F1
#
_entry.id   AF-A0AAW0KZ01-F1
#
_cell.length_a   1.000
_cell.length_b   1.000
_cell.length_c   1.000
_cell.angle_alpha   90.00
_cell.angle_beta   90.00
_cell.angle_gamma   90.00
#
_symmetry.space_group_name_H-M   'P 1'
#
loop_
_entity.id
_entity.type
_entity.pdbx_description
1 polymer ?
#
loop_
_entity_poly.entity_id
_entity_poly.type
_entity_poly.pdbx_seq_one_letter_code
_entity_poly.pdbx_strand_id
1 'polypeptide(L)'
;MALKVKVCRDPRWGRCFESYSEDTEIVRKMTSIVTGLQGQLPHNHPKGYPFVAGRNKVIACAKHFVGDGGTDRGKNEGNTILSYEDLERIHMAPYLDCISQGVSTIMASYSSWNGSKLHANRFLLTEILKDKLGLKGFIFSDWSGLDRLSEPRGSNYRSCISSAVKAGIDMVMVPYEFKKFVEGLIDLVESGEISMARIDDAVERILRVKFVAGLFEFPFTNRSLLDTVGCKLHRDLAREAVRKSLVLLKNGKDPKKSFLPLEKNAKRIGVFGTHADNLGYQCGGWTIKWSGGSGRITIGTQ
;
A
#
# COMPACT_ATOMS: atom_id res chain seq x y z
N MET A 1 1.14 3.97 7.75
CA MET A 1 1.97 2.90 7.16
C MET A 1 1.21 2.25 6.01
N ALA A 2 1.84 1.98 4.87
CA ALA A 2 1.14 1.41 3.72
C ALA A 2 1.35 -0.10 3.61
N LEU A 3 0.26 -0.85 3.48
CA LEU A 3 0.26 -2.28 3.20
C LEU A 3 -0.13 -2.53 1.73
N LYS A 4 0.40 -3.61 1.17
CA LYS A 4 0.37 -3.89 -0.25
C LYS A 4 -0.53 -5.11 -0.49
N VAL A 5 -1.73 -4.87 -0.99
CA VAL A 5 -2.75 -5.92 -1.23
C VAL A 5 -3.02 -6.12 -2.73
N LYS A 6 -2.04 -5.78 -3.55
CA LYS A 6 -2.04 -6.09 -4.98
C LYS A 6 -1.93 -7.60 -5.19
N VAL A 7 -2.70 -8.11 -6.13
CA VAL A 7 -2.54 -9.46 -6.66
C VAL A 7 -1.75 -9.33 -7.97
N CYS A 8 -0.45 -9.62 -7.93
CA CYS A 8 0.41 -9.50 -9.11
C CYS A 8 0.09 -10.63 -10.08
N ARG A 9 -0.36 -10.31 -11.31
CA ARG A 9 -0.70 -11.31 -12.34
C ARG A 9 0.37 -11.45 -13.41
N ASP A 10 1.43 -10.64 -13.34
CA ASP A 10 2.53 -10.65 -14.29
C ASP A 10 3.85 -10.24 -13.61
N PRO A 11 4.83 -11.16 -13.47
CA PRO A 11 6.08 -10.90 -12.77
C PRO A 11 7.00 -9.91 -13.50
N ARG A 12 6.70 -9.54 -14.76
CA ARG A 12 7.40 -8.44 -15.46
C ARG A 12 7.15 -7.09 -14.80
N TRP A 13 6.10 -6.97 -14.00
CA TRP A 13 5.81 -5.76 -13.26
C TRP A 13 6.87 -5.48 -12.21
N GLY A 14 7.53 -4.31 -12.31
CA GLY A 14 8.61 -3.89 -11.40
C GLY A 14 8.22 -3.76 -9.93
N ARG A 15 6.94 -3.90 -9.58
CA ARG A 15 6.44 -3.92 -8.20
C ARG A 15 5.90 -5.28 -7.76
N CYS A 16 6.17 -6.35 -8.52
CA CYS A 16 5.66 -7.68 -8.20
C CYS A 16 6.18 -8.20 -6.85
N PHE A 17 7.41 -7.83 -6.45
CA PHE A 17 7.95 -8.15 -5.11
C PHE A 17 7.18 -7.47 -3.96
N GLU A 18 6.37 -6.44 -4.25
CA GLU A 18 5.49 -5.82 -3.28
C GLU A 18 4.16 -6.59 -3.12
N SER A 19 3.87 -7.57 -3.98
CA SER A 19 2.72 -8.46 -3.88
C SER A 19 3.05 -9.70 -3.05
N TYR A 20 2.14 -10.12 -2.18
CA TYR A 20 2.33 -11.36 -1.43
C TYR A 20 2.17 -12.62 -2.31
N SER A 21 1.36 -12.55 -3.37
CA SER A 21 1.10 -13.68 -4.27
C SER A 21 0.34 -13.25 -5.53
N GLU A 22 0.40 -14.09 -6.56
CA GLU A 22 -0.54 -14.08 -7.67
C GLU A 22 -1.90 -14.69 -7.32
N ASP A 23 -1.98 -15.47 -6.23
CA ASP A 23 -3.20 -16.05 -5.69
C ASP A 23 -3.87 -15.07 -4.72
N THR A 24 -5.07 -14.63 -5.06
CA THR A 24 -5.89 -13.72 -4.25
C THR A 24 -6.09 -14.23 -2.83
N GLU A 25 -6.31 -15.54 -2.62
CA GLU A 25 -6.58 -16.07 -1.28
C GLU A 25 -5.36 -15.99 -0.36
N ILE A 26 -4.14 -16.07 -0.91
CA ILE A 26 -2.92 -15.82 -0.14
C ILE A 26 -2.83 -14.33 0.23
N VAL A 27 -3.11 -13.42 -0.71
CA VAL A 27 -3.10 -11.98 -0.43
C VAL A 27 -4.14 -11.61 0.64
N ARG A 28 -5.33 -12.22 0.59
CA ARG A 28 -6.39 -12.09 1.59
C ARG A 28 -5.93 -12.51 2.99
N LYS A 29 -5.25 -13.66 3.13
CA LYS A 29 -4.68 -14.10 4.41
C LYS A 29 -3.63 -13.15 4.97
N MET A 30 -2.91 -12.43 4.11
CA MET A 30 -1.89 -11.45 4.51
C MET A 30 -2.46 -10.08 4.90
N THR A 31 -3.77 -9.86 4.76
CA THR A 31 -4.44 -8.62 5.22
C THR A 31 -4.40 -8.46 6.74
N SER A 32 -4.04 -9.51 7.49
CA SER A 32 -3.79 -9.49 8.93
C SER A 32 -2.77 -8.43 9.37
N ILE A 33 -1.93 -7.96 8.45
CA ILE A 33 -1.07 -6.79 8.67
C ILE A 33 -1.84 -5.52 9.08
N VAL A 34 -3.11 -5.38 8.67
CA VAL A 34 -4.00 -4.27 9.11
C VAL A 34 -4.11 -4.26 10.63
N THR A 35 -4.49 -5.38 11.23
CA THR A 35 -4.64 -5.50 12.70
C THR A 35 -3.28 -5.50 13.42
N GLY A 36 -2.21 -5.96 12.77
CA GLY A 36 -0.85 -5.78 13.29
C GLY A 36 -0.48 -4.30 13.48
N LEU A 37 -0.73 -3.50 12.45
CA LEU A 37 -0.42 -2.06 12.40
C LEU A 37 -1.37 -1.21 13.25
N GLN A 38 -2.67 -1.48 13.19
CA GLN A 38 -3.72 -0.66 13.83
C GLN A 38 -4.13 -1.19 15.20
N GLY A 39 -3.89 -2.46 15.51
CA GLY A 39 -4.45 -3.15 16.67
C GLY A 39 -5.70 -3.98 16.32
N GLN A 40 -6.09 -4.85 17.25
CA GLN A 40 -7.26 -5.72 17.10
C GLN A 40 -8.56 -4.95 17.30
N LEU A 41 -9.55 -5.22 16.45
CA LEU A 41 -10.85 -4.57 16.53
C LEU A 41 -11.61 -5.06 17.76
N PRO A 42 -12.30 -4.18 18.50
CA PRO A 42 -13.30 -4.58 19.48
C PRO A 42 -14.43 -5.39 18.83
N HIS A 43 -15.01 -6.33 19.57
CA HIS A 43 -16.06 -7.24 19.07
C HIS A 43 -17.24 -6.51 18.40
N ASN A 44 -17.62 -5.34 18.93
CA ASN A 44 -18.76 -4.56 18.46
C ASN A 44 -18.36 -3.34 17.60
N HIS A 45 -17.15 -3.35 17.01
CA HIS A 45 -16.71 -2.25 16.16
C HIS A 45 -17.58 -2.14 14.90
N PRO A 46 -18.13 -0.97 14.56
CA PRO A 46 -18.99 -0.81 13.39
C PRO A 46 -18.28 -1.19 12.09
N LYS A 47 -18.96 -1.96 11.23
CA LYS A 47 -18.41 -2.39 9.94
C LYS A 47 -18.02 -1.19 9.07
N GLY A 48 -16.85 -1.28 8.46
CA GLY A 48 -16.32 -0.25 7.57
C GLY A 48 -15.76 1.00 8.25
N TYR A 49 -15.91 1.14 9.57
CA TYR A 49 -15.33 2.26 10.31
C TYR A 49 -13.82 2.08 10.52
N PRO A 50 -13.02 3.15 10.40
CA PRO A 50 -11.59 3.10 10.67
C PRO A 50 -11.34 2.74 12.14
N PHE A 51 -10.22 2.09 12.42
CA PHE A 51 -9.82 1.73 13.79
C PHE A 51 -8.31 1.91 13.99
N VAL A 52 -7.91 2.44 15.14
CA VAL A 52 -6.54 2.46 15.64
C VAL A 52 -6.60 2.34 17.17
N ALA A 53 -5.98 1.30 17.73
CA ALA A 53 -6.12 0.96 19.15
C ALA A 53 -5.45 1.94 20.14
N GLY A 54 -4.68 2.92 19.63
CA GLY A 54 -4.07 3.97 20.45
C GLY A 54 -2.72 4.45 19.92
N ARG A 55 -2.05 5.30 20.71
CA ARG A 55 -0.83 6.04 20.33
C ARG A 55 0.36 5.18 19.89
N ASN A 56 0.42 3.93 20.31
CA ASN A 56 1.50 2.99 19.93
C ASN A 56 1.18 2.19 18.65
N LYS A 57 0.08 2.53 17.96
CA LYS A 57 -0.35 1.95 16.68
C LYS A 57 -0.35 3.02 15.61
N VAL A 58 -0.48 2.61 14.36
CA VAL A 58 -0.39 3.51 13.21
C VAL A 58 -1.57 3.34 12.27
N ILE A 59 -2.01 4.44 11.66
CA ILE A 59 -2.99 4.44 10.57
C ILE A 59 -2.46 3.57 9.42
N ALA A 60 -3.20 2.52 9.06
CA ALA A 60 -2.88 1.65 7.94
C ALA A 60 -3.52 2.16 6.64
N CYS A 61 -2.86 1.86 5.52
CA CYS A 61 -3.31 2.18 4.17
C CYS A 61 -3.30 0.93 3.29
N ALA A 62 -4.46 0.44 2.86
CA ALA A 62 -4.53 -0.59 1.81
C ALA A 62 -4.31 0.04 0.44
N LYS A 63 -3.36 -0.50 -0.36
CA LYS A 63 -3.03 0.09 -1.67
C LYS A 63 -2.49 -0.87 -2.74
N HIS A 64 -2.64 -0.54 -4.03
CA HIS A 64 -3.32 0.66 -4.58
C HIS A 64 -4.64 0.27 -5.24
N PHE A 65 -5.71 0.98 -4.89
CA PHE A 65 -7.07 0.62 -5.28
C PHE A 65 -7.35 1.09 -6.72
N VAL A 66 -7.70 0.23 -7.67
CA VAL A 66 -7.68 -1.24 -7.62
C VAL A 66 -7.16 -1.82 -8.93
N GLY A 67 -6.69 -3.07 -8.90
CA GLY A 67 -6.19 -3.75 -10.10
C GLY A 67 -4.78 -3.35 -10.50
N ASP A 68 -4.01 -2.69 -9.64
CA ASP A 68 -2.64 -2.26 -9.92
C ASP A 68 -1.69 -3.41 -10.27
N GLY A 69 -1.94 -4.62 -9.76
CA GLY A 69 -1.20 -5.84 -10.11
C GLY A 69 -1.67 -6.56 -11.39
N GLY A 70 -2.74 -6.08 -12.04
CA GLY A 70 -3.35 -6.68 -13.24
C GLY A 70 -3.08 -5.93 -14.55
N THR A 71 -2.16 -4.97 -14.54
CA THR A 71 -1.88 -4.13 -15.73
C THR A 71 -1.35 -4.98 -16.88
N ASP A 72 -1.82 -4.70 -18.10
CA ASP A 72 -1.41 -5.41 -19.31
C ASP A 72 0.12 -5.46 -19.45
N ARG A 73 0.64 -6.66 -19.70
CA ARG A 73 2.06 -6.99 -19.80
C ARG A 73 2.92 -6.56 -18.61
N GLY A 74 2.32 -6.38 -17.43
CA GLY A 74 3.02 -5.90 -16.24
C GLY A 74 3.51 -4.46 -16.36
N LYS A 75 2.94 -3.64 -17.25
CA LYS A 75 3.34 -2.24 -17.40
C LYS A 75 2.90 -1.42 -16.19
N ASN A 76 3.88 -0.93 -15.42
CA ASN A 76 3.59 -0.06 -14.26
C ASN A 76 2.74 1.14 -14.67
N GLU A 77 1.68 1.42 -13.90
CA GLU A 77 0.68 2.49 -14.16
C GLU A 77 -0.12 2.30 -15.47
N GLY A 78 -0.04 1.11 -16.05
CA GLY A 78 -0.71 0.74 -17.29
C GLY A 78 -2.22 0.54 -17.11
N ASN A 79 -2.81 -0.10 -18.11
CA ASN A 79 -4.24 -0.40 -18.14
C ASN A 79 -4.47 -1.85 -17.72
N THR A 80 -5.35 -2.06 -16.75
CA THR A 80 -5.85 -3.37 -16.35
C THR A 80 -7.11 -3.67 -17.14
N ILE A 81 -7.09 -4.73 -17.95
CA ILE A 81 -8.15 -5.04 -18.92
C ILE A 81 -8.81 -6.36 -18.53
N LEU A 82 -9.99 -6.28 -17.94
CA LEU A 82 -10.76 -7.42 -17.44
C LEU A 82 -12.20 -7.02 -17.08
N SER A 83 -13.08 -8.01 -16.94
CA SER A 83 -14.48 -7.78 -16.56
C SER A 83 -14.60 -7.25 -15.12
N TYR A 84 -15.74 -6.65 -14.77
CA TYR A 84 -15.96 -6.20 -13.40
C TYR A 84 -15.96 -7.36 -12.41
N GLU A 85 -16.49 -8.52 -12.81
CA GLU A 85 -16.54 -9.74 -12.00
C GLU A 85 -15.13 -10.23 -11.66
N ASP A 86 -14.22 -10.23 -12.63
CA ASP A 86 -12.82 -10.59 -12.39
C ASP A 86 -12.09 -9.53 -11.58
N LEU A 87 -12.43 -8.24 -11.75
CA LEU A 87 -11.87 -7.16 -10.94
C LEU A 87 -12.26 -7.37 -9.47
N GLU A 88 -13.52 -7.68 -9.22
CA GLU A 88 -14.07 -7.91 -7.90
C GLU A 88 -13.46 -9.17 -7.27
N ARG A 89 -13.53 -10.29 -7.98
CA ARG A 89 -13.06 -11.61 -7.53
C ARG A 89 -11.56 -11.65 -7.25
N ILE A 90 -10.75 -11.02 -8.11
CA ILE A 90 -9.29 -11.11 -8.01
C ILE A 90 -8.73 -9.93 -7.23
N HIS A 91 -9.02 -8.70 -7.66
CA HIS A 91 -8.29 -7.52 -7.23
C HIS A 91 -8.99 -6.72 -6.12
N MET A 92 -10.32 -6.81 -5.98
CA MET A 92 -11.05 -6.17 -4.88
C MET A 92 -11.18 -7.04 -3.63
N ALA A 93 -11.20 -8.37 -3.78
CA ALA A 93 -11.41 -9.28 -2.64
C ALA A 93 -10.52 -8.99 -1.41
N PRO A 94 -9.21 -8.67 -1.54
CA PRO A 94 -8.40 -8.28 -0.39
C PRO A 94 -8.83 -6.98 0.31
N TYR A 95 -9.48 -6.05 -0.40
CA TYR A 95 -9.98 -4.80 0.17
C TYR A 95 -11.20 -5.03 1.07
N LEU A 96 -12.05 -6.02 0.76
CA LEU A 96 -13.17 -6.41 1.64
C LEU A 96 -12.63 -6.84 3.01
N ASP A 97 -11.59 -7.68 3.01
CA ASP A 97 -10.97 -8.14 4.25
C ASP A 97 -10.30 -6.98 5.00
N CYS A 98 -9.63 -6.06 4.31
CA CYS A 98 -9.03 -4.87 4.93
C CYS A 98 -10.10 -3.97 5.58
N ILE A 99 -11.22 -3.73 4.91
CA ILE A 99 -12.35 -2.94 5.41
C ILE A 99 -13.00 -3.63 6.62
N SER A 100 -13.15 -4.94 6.59
CA SER A 100 -13.66 -5.72 7.73
C SER A 100 -12.74 -5.65 8.96
N GLN A 101 -11.45 -5.44 8.74
CA GLN A 101 -10.42 -5.22 9.76
C GLN A 101 -10.22 -3.73 10.09
N GLY A 102 -11.16 -2.86 9.72
CA GLY A 102 -11.15 -1.45 10.09
C GLY A 102 -10.00 -0.64 9.49
N VAL A 103 -9.49 -1.00 8.30
CA VAL A 103 -8.44 -0.22 7.63
C VAL A 103 -8.82 1.26 7.55
N SER A 104 -7.91 2.13 7.97
CA SER A 104 -8.24 3.55 8.14
C SER A 104 -8.24 4.34 6.83
N THR A 105 -7.41 3.92 5.87
CA THR A 105 -7.23 4.67 4.61
C THR A 105 -7.03 3.74 3.42
N ILE A 106 -7.37 4.22 2.23
CA ILE A 106 -7.12 3.53 0.97
C ILE A 106 -6.49 4.50 -0.03
N MET A 107 -5.40 4.08 -0.67
CA MET A 107 -4.74 4.90 -1.70
C MET A 107 -5.18 4.45 -3.09
N ALA A 108 -5.67 5.37 -3.92
CA ALA A 108 -6.04 5.10 -5.30
C ALA A 108 -4.81 4.85 -6.19
N SER A 109 -4.92 3.90 -7.11
CA SER A 109 -3.86 3.51 -8.06
C SER A 109 -3.73 4.48 -9.23
N TYR A 110 -2.52 4.63 -9.75
CA TYR A 110 -2.27 5.33 -11.02
C TYR A 110 -2.81 4.63 -12.25
N SER A 111 -3.04 3.31 -12.16
CA SER A 111 -3.47 2.49 -13.28
C SER A 111 -4.83 2.91 -13.81
N SER A 112 -5.15 2.43 -15.00
CA SER A 112 -6.50 2.47 -15.53
C SER A 112 -7.19 1.11 -15.36
N TRP A 113 -8.52 1.09 -15.31
CA TRP A 113 -9.33 -0.10 -15.53
C TRP A 113 -10.15 0.10 -16.79
N ASN A 114 -10.00 -0.79 -17.77
CA ASN A 114 -10.66 -0.70 -19.08
C ASN A 114 -10.57 0.70 -19.71
N GLY A 115 -9.40 1.34 -19.59
CA GLY A 115 -9.11 2.67 -20.12
C GLY A 115 -9.39 3.84 -19.16
N SER A 116 -10.29 3.66 -18.18
CA SER A 116 -10.65 4.72 -17.23
C SER A 116 -9.61 4.86 -16.11
N LYS A 117 -9.10 6.09 -15.89
CA LYS A 117 -8.13 6.38 -14.83
C LYS A 117 -8.76 6.24 -13.45
N LEU A 118 -8.12 5.47 -12.57
CA LEU A 118 -8.69 5.15 -11.25
C LEU A 118 -8.80 6.37 -10.34
N HIS A 119 -7.87 7.34 -10.42
CA HIS A 119 -7.98 8.60 -9.69
C HIS A 119 -9.21 9.45 -10.04
N ALA A 120 -9.85 9.21 -11.19
CA ALA A 120 -11.04 9.90 -11.65
C ALA A 120 -12.27 8.96 -11.81
N ASN A 121 -12.18 7.73 -11.32
CA ASN A 121 -13.23 6.73 -11.53
C ASN A 121 -14.26 6.77 -10.39
N ARG A 122 -15.33 7.56 -10.57
CA ARG A 122 -16.41 7.72 -9.57
C ARG A 122 -17.11 6.40 -9.22
N PHE A 123 -17.36 5.57 -10.23
CA PHE A 123 -17.99 4.27 -10.03
C PHE A 123 -17.19 3.44 -9.02
N LEU A 124 -15.89 3.28 -9.23
CA LEU A 124 -15.05 2.47 -8.34
C LEU A 124 -14.78 3.15 -6.99
N LEU A 125 -14.49 4.45 -6.96
CA LEU A 125 -14.09 5.14 -5.73
C LEU A 125 -15.27 5.51 -4.82
N THR A 126 -16.40 5.93 -5.39
CA THR A 126 -17.58 6.32 -4.61
C THR A 126 -18.56 5.16 -4.54
N GLU A 127 -19.13 4.75 -5.66
CA GLU A 127 -20.28 3.81 -5.68
C GLU A 127 -19.87 2.42 -5.17
N ILE A 128 -18.68 1.94 -5.54
CA ILE A 128 -18.18 0.66 -5.05
C ILE A 128 -17.51 0.82 -3.68
N LEU A 129 -16.45 1.62 -3.57
CA LEU A 129 -15.62 1.58 -2.36
C LEU A 129 -16.29 2.24 -1.15
N LYS A 130 -16.93 3.40 -1.32
CA LYS A 130 -17.59 4.11 -0.21
C LYS A 130 -18.99 3.56 0.06
N ASP A 131 -19.77 3.32 -0.99
CA ASP A 131 -21.19 3.01 -0.85
C ASP A 131 -21.43 1.49 -0.73
N LYS A 132 -21.04 0.69 -1.73
CA LYS A 132 -21.23 -0.78 -1.72
C LYS A 132 -20.40 -1.48 -0.65
N LEU A 133 -19.10 -1.19 -0.57
CA LEU A 133 -18.18 -1.81 0.40
C LEU A 133 -18.20 -1.12 1.76
N GLY A 134 -18.82 0.07 1.86
CA GLY A 134 -19.07 0.74 3.12
C GLY A 134 -17.85 1.36 3.78
N LEU A 135 -16.77 1.67 3.06
CA LEU A 135 -15.60 2.35 3.64
C LEU A 135 -16.03 3.67 4.29
N LYS A 136 -15.74 3.83 5.59
CA LYS A 136 -15.90 5.09 6.33
C LYS A 136 -14.56 5.77 6.67
N GLY A 137 -13.43 5.15 6.33
CA GLY A 137 -12.14 5.82 6.24
C GLY A 137 -12.09 6.83 5.07
N PHE A 138 -10.90 7.34 4.78
CA PHE A 138 -10.70 8.27 3.66
C PHE A 138 -9.86 7.66 2.53
N ILE A 139 -10.18 8.05 1.30
CA ILE A 139 -9.46 7.71 0.08
C ILE A 139 -8.49 8.84 -0.24
N PHE A 140 -7.24 8.51 -0.58
CA PHE A 140 -6.27 9.51 -0.99
C PHE A 140 -5.52 9.14 -2.26
N SER A 141 -5.01 10.14 -2.97
CA SER A 141 -4.25 9.90 -4.18
C SER A 141 -2.86 9.33 -3.86
N ASP A 142 -2.32 8.50 -4.76
CA ASP A 142 -0.87 8.32 -4.86
C ASP A 142 -0.16 9.64 -5.26
N TRP A 143 1.16 9.67 -5.18
CA TRP A 143 2.02 10.83 -5.35
C TRP A 143 1.84 11.51 -6.72
N SER A 144 1.38 12.77 -6.76
CA SER A 144 1.02 13.45 -8.02
C SER A 144 0.07 12.60 -8.89
N GLY A 145 -0.88 11.89 -8.27
CA GLY A 145 -1.85 11.06 -8.97
C GLY A 145 -2.76 11.86 -9.90
N LEU A 146 -3.17 13.05 -9.46
CA LEU A 146 -4.02 13.95 -10.23
C LEU A 146 -3.32 14.44 -11.50
N ASP A 147 -2.03 14.75 -11.42
CA ASP A 147 -1.22 15.19 -12.57
C ASP A 147 -1.25 14.17 -13.71
N ARG A 148 -1.47 12.89 -13.41
CA ARG A 148 -1.50 11.79 -14.40
C ARG A 148 -2.87 11.59 -15.04
N LEU A 149 -3.85 12.46 -14.74
CA LEU A 149 -5.16 12.49 -15.38
C LEU A 149 -5.14 13.26 -16.72
N SER A 150 -4.08 14.01 -17.00
CA SER A 150 -3.90 14.72 -18.27
C SER A 150 -2.61 14.30 -18.97
N GLU A 151 -2.57 14.52 -20.29
CA GLU A 151 -1.37 14.39 -21.11
C GLU A 151 -1.19 15.71 -21.90
N PRO A 152 -0.07 16.45 -21.74
CA PRO A 152 1.01 16.26 -20.77
C PRO A 152 0.55 16.25 -19.31
N ARG A 153 1.32 15.59 -18.43
CA ARG A 153 0.97 15.51 -17.00
C ARG A 153 0.80 16.90 -16.37
N GLY A 154 -0.31 17.12 -15.69
CA GLY A 154 -0.65 18.37 -15.01
C GLY A 154 -1.02 19.55 -15.93
N SER A 155 -1.12 19.35 -17.24
CA SER A 155 -1.42 20.41 -18.22
C SER A 155 -2.80 21.06 -18.00
N ASN A 156 -3.80 20.29 -17.57
CA ASN A 156 -5.13 20.80 -17.21
C ASN A 156 -5.44 20.51 -15.74
N TYR A 157 -4.68 21.12 -14.84
CA TYR A 157 -4.73 20.80 -13.41
C TYR A 157 -6.11 21.09 -12.78
N ARG A 158 -6.82 22.14 -13.21
CA ARG A 158 -8.19 22.41 -12.75
C ARG A 158 -9.13 21.24 -13.05
N SER A 159 -9.10 20.71 -14.28
CA SER A 159 -9.88 19.52 -14.65
C SER A 159 -9.44 18.28 -13.86
N CYS A 160 -8.15 18.12 -13.61
CA CYS A 160 -7.62 17.02 -12.80
C CYS A 160 -8.16 17.06 -11.36
N ILE A 161 -8.17 18.24 -10.71
CA ILE A 161 -8.74 18.45 -9.38
C ILE A 161 -10.24 18.14 -9.41
N SER A 162 -10.97 18.76 -10.34
CA SER A 162 -12.43 18.58 -10.49
C SER A 162 -12.79 17.10 -10.62
N SER A 163 -12.13 16.38 -11.53
CA SER A 163 -12.39 14.97 -11.80
C SER A 163 -12.09 14.07 -10.60
N ALA A 164 -10.95 14.28 -9.93
CA ALA A 164 -10.54 13.43 -8.81
C ALA A 164 -11.40 13.64 -7.55
N VAL A 165 -11.69 14.89 -7.20
CA VAL A 165 -12.51 15.21 -6.03
C VAL A 165 -13.96 14.78 -6.23
N LYS A 166 -14.53 15.00 -7.43
CA LYS A 166 -15.87 14.49 -7.79
C LYS A 166 -15.93 12.97 -7.82
N ALA A 167 -14.84 12.28 -8.18
CA ALA A 167 -14.78 10.83 -8.14
C ALA A 167 -14.76 10.26 -6.71
N GLY A 168 -14.39 11.06 -5.71
CA GLY A 168 -14.44 10.68 -4.30
C GLY A 168 -13.08 10.60 -3.60
N ILE A 169 -12.01 11.16 -4.18
CA ILE A 169 -10.75 11.38 -3.47
C ILE A 169 -10.98 12.39 -2.33
N ASP A 170 -10.62 12.02 -1.11
CA ASP A 170 -10.80 12.84 0.09
C ASP A 170 -9.54 13.66 0.43
N MET A 171 -8.36 13.12 0.16
CA MET A 171 -7.07 13.78 0.39
C MET A 171 -6.17 13.64 -0.83
N VAL A 172 -5.54 14.74 -1.25
CA VAL A 172 -4.64 14.74 -2.40
C VAL A 172 -3.20 14.81 -1.94
N MET A 173 -2.40 13.85 -2.37
CA MET A 173 -0.95 13.85 -2.18
C MET A 173 -0.28 14.74 -3.23
N VAL A 174 -0.29 16.05 -2.96
CA VAL A 174 0.42 17.06 -3.75
C VAL A 174 1.83 17.22 -3.17
N PRO A 175 2.88 16.80 -3.90
CA PRO A 175 4.21 16.78 -3.32
C PRO A 175 4.90 18.14 -3.27
N TYR A 176 4.56 19.05 -4.20
CA TYR A 176 5.28 20.31 -4.38
C TYR A 176 4.32 21.49 -4.55
N GLU A 177 3.38 21.41 -5.50
CA GLU A 177 2.52 22.54 -5.93
C GLU A 177 1.23 22.70 -5.11
N PHE A 178 1.33 22.65 -3.77
CA PHE A 178 0.14 22.67 -2.91
C PHE A 178 -0.68 23.96 -3.01
N LYS A 179 -0.04 25.12 -3.25
CA LYS A 179 -0.74 26.40 -3.42
C LYS A 179 -1.67 26.36 -4.63
N LYS A 180 -1.15 25.92 -5.78
CA LYS A 180 -1.92 25.74 -7.02
C LYS A 180 -3.09 24.77 -6.83
N PHE A 181 -2.90 23.70 -6.05
CA PHE A 181 -3.98 22.78 -5.71
C PHE A 181 -5.06 23.46 -4.85
N VAL A 182 -4.67 24.17 -3.79
CA VAL A 182 -5.61 24.83 -2.88
C VAL A 182 -6.40 25.91 -3.60
N GLU A 183 -5.75 26.79 -4.35
CA GLU A 183 -6.38 27.83 -5.18
C GLU A 183 -7.36 27.21 -6.18
N GLY A 184 -6.90 26.21 -6.95
CA GLY A 184 -7.76 25.55 -7.93
C GLY A 184 -8.95 24.81 -7.31
N LEU A 185 -8.82 24.27 -6.09
CA LEU A 185 -9.93 23.64 -5.37
C LEU A 185 -10.92 24.68 -4.85
N ILE A 186 -10.45 25.80 -4.30
CA ILE A 186 -11.31 26.92 -3.85
C ILE A 186 -12.12 27.44 -5.04
N ASP A 187 -11.46 27.74 -6.17
CA ASP A 187 -12.12 28.24 -7.37
C ASP A 187 -13.18 27.27 -7.92
N LEU A 188 -12.98 25.95 -7.75
CA LEU A 188 -13.96 24.93 -8.17
C LEU A 188 -15.17 24.86 -7.22
N VAL A 189 -14.97 25.16 -5.94
CA VAL A 189 -16.05 25.22 -4.95
C VAL A 189 -16.85 26.51 -5.12
N GLU A 190 -16.17 27.65 -5.25
CA GLU A 190 -16.80 28.96 -5.45
C GLU A 190 -17.59 29.04 -6.77
N SER A 191 -17.11 28.37 -7.83
CA SER A 191 -17.85 28.28 -9.10
C SER A 191 -19.03 27.30 -9.06
N GLY A 192 -19.22 26.56 -7.96
CA GLY A 192 -20.26 25.53 -7.81
C GLY A 192 -19.98 24.22 -8.55
N GLU A 193 -18.81 24.08 -9.19
CA GLU A 193 -18.43 22.84 -9.86
C GLU A 193 -18.22 21.69 -8.88
N ILE A 194 -17.64 21.96 -7.70
CA ILE A 194 -17.55 21.02 -6.58
C ILE A 194 -18.49 21.50 -5.48
N SER A 195 -19.44 20.65 -5.07
CA SER A 195 -20.37 21.01 -4.00
C SER A 195 -19.69 21.05 -2.64
N MET A 196 -20.14 21.94 -1.74
CA MET A 196 -19.70 21.94 -0.35
C MET A 196 -19.95 20.59 0.34
N ALA A 197 -21.05 19.90 0.02
CA ALA A 197 -21.31 18.55 0.54
C ALA A 197 -20.20 17.53 0.19
N ARG A 198 -19.55 17.67 -0.97
CA ARG A 198 -18.40 16.81 -1.36
C ARG A 198 -17.14 17.15 -0.57
N ILE A 199 -16.96 18.41 -0.19
CA ILE A 199 -15.90 18.86 0.71
C ILE A 199 -16.16 18.37 2.14
N ASP A 200 -17.39 18.51 2.63
CA ASP A 200 -17.80 18.05 3.95
C ASP A 200 -17.61 16.52 4.11
N ASP A 201 -18.01 15.70 3.13
CA ASP A 201 -17.72 14.24 3.14
C ASP A 201 -16.22 13.95 3.25
N ALA A 202 -15.40 14.66 2.47
CA ALA A 202 -13.95 14.47 2.49
C ALA A 202 -13.34 14.84 3.85
N VAL A 203 -13.70 16.02 4.37
CA VAL A 203 -13.20 16.54 5.64
C VAL A 203 -13.68 15.67 6.81
N GLU A 204 -14.94 15.25 6.82
CA GLU A 204 -15.49 14.38 7.86
C GLU A 204 -14.71 13.06 7.95
N ARG A 205 -14.39 12.43 6.81
CA ARG A 205 -13.59 11.18 6.78
C ARG A 205 -12.17 11.39 7.28
N ILE A 206 -11.52 12.50 6.89
CA ILE A 206 -10.18 12.85 7.36
C ILE A 206 -10.18 13.08 8.87
N LEU A 207 -11.13 13.87 9.38
CA LEU A 207 -11.26 14.16 10.80
C LEU A 207 -11.59 12.89 11.59
N ARG A 208 -12.52 12.05 11.10
CA ARG A 208 -12.85 10.76 11.72
C ARG A 208 -11.60 9.91 11.94
N VAL A 209 -10.76 9.76 10.91
CA VAL A 209 -9.51 8.98 11.04
C VAL A 209 -8.54 9.64 12.04
N LYS A 210 -8.41 10.97 12.04
CA LYS A 210 -7.55 11.69 13.00
C LYS A 210 -8.02 11.52 14.45
N PHE A 211 -9.33 11.62 14.71
CA PHE A 211 -9.92 11.41 16.03
C PHE A 211 -9.76 9.96 16.50
N VAL A 212 -10.08 8.98 15.64
CA VAL A 212 -9.91 7.55 15.99
C VAL A 212 -8.44 7.20 16.24
N ALA A 213 -7.50 7.87 15.57
CA ALA A 213 -6.07 7.68 15.81
C ALA A 213 -5.55 8.37 17.09
N GLY A 214 -6.39 9.12 17.80
CA GLY A 214 -5.99 9.89 18.99
C GLY A 214 -5.02 11.03 18.67
N LEU A 215 -5.01 11.53 17.43
CA LEU A 215 -4.03 12.52 16.98
C LEU A 215 -4.25 13.90 17.64
N PHE A 216 -5.47 14.20 18.08
CA PHE A 216 -5.79 15.43 18.80
C PHE A 216 -5.32 15.37 20.26
N GLU A 217 -5.38 14.21 20.90
CA GLU A 217 -4.91 13.97 22.26
C GLU A 217 -3.37 13.84 22.31
N PHE A 218 -2.80 13.24 21.25
CA PHE A 218 -1.39 12.88 21.18
C PHE A 218 -0.71 13.35 19.88
N PRO A 219 -0.67 14.66 19.60
CA PRO A 219 -0.18 15.18 18.32
C PRO A 219 1.34 15.06 18.13
N PHE A 220 2.09 14.86 19.22
CA PHE A 220 3.56 14.83 19.19
C PHE A 220 4.14 13.43 19.37
N THR A 221 5.37 13.25 18.90
CA THR A 221 6.12 12.00 19.03
C THR A 221 6.38 11.64 20.49
N ASN A 222 6.20 10.37 20.84
CA ASN A 222 6.69 9.82 22.10
C ASN A 222 8.14 9.34 21.94
N ARG A 223 9.11 10.11 22.43
CA ARG A 223 10.54 9.81 22.28
C ARG A 223 11.00 8.57 23.07
N SER A 224 10.24 8.12 24.08
CA SER A 224 10.56 6.89 24.83
C SER A 224 10.50 5.62 23.97
N LEU A 225 9.88 5.68 22.79
CA LEU A 225 9.80 4.55 21.86
C LEU A 225 11.03 4.42 20.96
N LEU A 226 12.03 5.33 21.05
CA LEU A 226 13.17 5.32 20.13
C LEU A 226 13.93 3.99 20.14
N ASP A 227 14.07 3.36 21.31
CA ASP A 227 14.77 2.08 21.47
C ASP A 227 14.03 0.90 20.82
N THR A 228 12.79 1.10 20.36
CA THR A 228 12.07 0.09 19.56
C THR A 228 12.59 0.00 18.13
N VAL A 229 13.23 1.06 17.62
CA VAL A 229 13.76 1.12 16.25
C VAL A 229 14.97 0.20 16.13
N GLY A 230 14.82 -0.89 15.39
CA GLY A 230 15.90 -1.86 15.19
C GLY A 230 16.27 -2.66 16.44
N CYS A 231 15.35 -2.79 17.40
CA CYS A 231 15.56 -3.57 18.61
C CYS A 231 15.75 -5.07 18.30
N LYS A 232 16.38 -5.81 19.22
CA LYS A 232 16.69 -7.23 19.04
C LYS A 232 15.43 -8.07 18.76
N LEU A 233 14.35 -7.84 19.49
CA LEU A 233 13.10 -8.58 19.33
C LEU A 233 12.54 -8.49 17.90
N HIS A 234 12.59 -7.31 17.28
CA HIS A 234 12.13 -7.13 15.90
C HIS A 234 13.09 -7.75 14.88
N ARG A 235 14.41 -7.71 15.14
CA ARG A 235 15.42 -8.39 14.30
C ARG A 235 15.28 -9.91 14.36
N ASP A 236 14.99 -10.47 15.52
CA ASP A 236 14.74 -11.91 15.71
C ASP A 236 13.50 -12.35 14.91
N LEU A 237 12.41 -11.57 14.98
CA LEU A 237 11.21 -11.82 14.17
C LEU A 237 11.48 -11.71 12.67
N ALA A 238 12.25 -10.69 12.24
CA ALA A 238 12.64 -10.54 10.84
C ALA A 238 13.50 -11.74 10.36
N ARG A 239 14.42 -12.22 11.20
CA ARG A 239 15.23 -13.41 10.92
C ARG A 239 14.37 -14.67 10.79
N GLU A 240 13.36 -14.82 11.63
CA GLU A 240 12.37 -15.89 11.49
C GLU A 240 11.59 -15.78 10.18
N ALA A 241 11.10 -14.60 9.83
CA ALA A 241 10.34 -14.36 8.59
C ALA A 241 11.18 -14.71 7.36
N VAL A 242 12.45 -14.27 7.31
CA VAL A 242 13.38 -14.60 6.22
C VAL A 242 13.61 -16.10 6.12
N ARG A 243 13.83 -16.81 7.25
CA ARG A 243 13.97 -18.27 7.24
C ARG A 243 12.73 -18.97 6.70
N LYS A 244 11.53 -18.52 7.09
CA LYS A 244 10.25 -19.09 6.65
C LYS A 244 9.88 -18.73 5.20
N SER A 245 10.47 -17.69 4.63
CA SER A 245 10.22 -17.29 3.23
C SER A 245 11.10 -18.03 2.22
N LEU A 246 12.10 -18.80 2.64
CA LEU A 246 12.98 -19.53 1.73
C LEU A 246 12.23 -20.70 1.07
N VAL A 247 12.24 -20.74 -0.25
CA VAL A 247 11.69 -21.85 -1.05
C VAL A 247 12.84 -22.72 -1.55
N LEU A 248 12.91 -23.96 -1.08
CA LEU A 248 13.92 -24.93 -1.52
C LEU A 248 13.54 -25.51 -2.89
N LEU A 249 14.14 -24.98 -3.96
CA LEU A 249 13.86 -25.42 -5.34
C LEU A 249 14.59 -26.71 -5.73
N LYS A 250 15.75 -26.98 -5.13
CA LYS A 250 16.58 -28.16 -5.43
C LYS A 250 17.49 -28.50 -4.25
N ASN A 251 17.63 -29.78 -3.92
CA ASN A 251 18.46 -30.25 -2.80
C ASN A 251 19.44 -31.37 -3.19
N GLY A 252 20.34 -31.08 -4.13
CA GLY A 252 21.27 -32.06 -4.70
C GLY A 252 20.93 -32.41 -6.15
N LYS A 253 21.89 -33.00 -6.86
CA LYS A 253 21.66 -33.55 -8.21
C LYS A 253 21.15 -34.99 -8.16
N ASP A 254 21.52 -35.74 -7.14
CA ASP A 254 21.09 -37.10 -6.89
C ASP A 254 19.88 -37.09 -5.95
N PRO A 255 18.71 -37.62 -6.34
CA PRO A 255 17.53 -37.66 -5.49
C PRO A 255 17.71 -38.53 -4.22
N LYS A 256 18.71 -39.41 -4.19
CA LYS A 256 19.03 -40.25 -3.02
C LYS A 256 19.97 -39.57 -2.02
N LYS A 257 20.60 -38.45 -2.39
CA LYS A 257 21.59 -37.75 -1.56
C LYS A 257 21.28 -36.26 -1.44
N SER A 258 20.80 -35.87 -0.27
CA SER A 258 20.54 -34.46 0.06
C SER A 258 21.85 -33.68 0.21
N PHE A 259 21.85 -32.43 -0.26
CA PHE A 259 22.98 -31.50 -0.11
C PHE A 259 22.85 -30.63 1.16
N LEU A 260 21.63 -30.19 1.47
CA LEU A 260 21.27 -29.45 2.66
C LEU A 260 20.59 -30.38 3.68
N PRO A 261 20.80 -30.14 5.00
CA PRO A 261 21.56 -29.04 5.60
C PRO A 261 23.08 -29.23 5.50
N LEU A 262 23.83 -28.11 5.44
CA LEU A 262 25.29 -28.13 5.45
C LEU A 262 25.86 -28.46 6.84
N GLU A 263 26.96 -29.20 6.87
CA GLU A 263 27.72 -29.48 8.09
C GLU A 263 28.40 -28.21 8.63
N LYS A 264 28.23 -27.95 9.93
CA LYS A 264 28.81 -26.77 10.60
C LYS A 264 30.30 -26.91 10.91
N ASN A 265 30.85 -28.13 10.90
CA ASN A 265 32.22 -28.47 11.27
C ASN A 265 33.13 -28.75 10.06
N ALA A 266 32.75 -28.29 8.87
CA ALA A 266 33.59 -28.40 7.69
C ALA A 266 34.93 -27.66 7.89
N LYS A 267 36.04 -28.27 7.47
CA LYS A 267 37.39 -27.70 7.63
C LYS A 267 37.58 -26.36 6.92
N ARG A 268 36.89 -26.16 5.80
CA ARG A 268 36.95 -24.94 4.97
C ARG A 268 35.68 -24.84 4.14
N ILE A 269 35.12 -23.64 4.06
CA ILE A 269 33.99 -23.30 3.17
C ILE A 269 34.37 -22.08 2.32
N GLY A 270 33.79 -21.99 1.13
CA GLY A 270 33.89 -20.82 0.28
C GLY A 270 32.52 -20.15 0.13
N VAL A 271 32.50 -18.83 0.20
CA VAL A 271 31.29 -18.01 0.01
C VAL A 271 31.57 -17.08 -1.17
N PHE A 272 30.74 -17.17 -2.22
CA PHE A 272 30.96 -16.49 -3.50
C PHE A 272 29.67 -15.85 -4.01
N GLY A 273 29.81 -14.87 -4.91
CA GLY A 273 28.71 -14.19 -5.59
C GLY A 273 28.51 -12.75 -5.13
N THR A 274 27.99 -11.92 -6.02
CA THR A 274 27.84 -10.46 -5.81
C THR A 274 26.89 -10.06 -4.67
N HIS A 275 26.02 -10.99 -4.24
CA HIS A 275 25.02 -10.76 -3.20
C HIS A 275 25.43 -11.34 -1.84
N ALA A 276 26.55 -12.07 -1.75
CA ALA A 276 26.91 -12.82 -0.55
C ALA A 276 27.28 -11.92 0.65
N ASP A 277 27.85 -10.74 0.38
CA ASP A 277 28.18 -9.71 1.39
C ASP A 277 27.73 -8.32 0.92
N ASN A 278 26.45 -8.20 0.55
CA ASN A 278 25.89 -6.94 0.09
C ASN A 278 24.51 -6.69 0.70
N LEU A 279 24.49 -5.94 1.81
CA LEU A 279 23.28 -5.69 2.58
C LEU A 279 22.21 -4.96 1.76
N GLY A 280 22.62 -4.03 0.90
CA GLY A 280 21.69 -3.31 0.03
C GLY A 280 20.98 -4.23 -0.96
N TYR A 281 21.71 -5.16 -1.59
CA TYR A 281 21.14 -6.09 -2.56
C TYR A 281 20.18 -7.11 -1.93
N GLN A 282 20.49 -7.63 -0.73
CA GLN A 282 19.54 -8.53 -0.03
C GLN A 282 18.26 -7.82 0.44
N CYS A 283 18.28 -6.49 0.59
CA CYS A 283 17.10 -5.72 0.97
C CYS A 283 16.26 -5.26 -0.23
N GLY A 284 16.90 -4.88 -1.33
CA GLY A 284 16.22 -4.42 -2.55
C GLY A 284 15.65 -2.98 -2.46
N GLY A 285 14.61 -2.72 -3.25
CA GLY A 285 13.93 -1.41 -3.29
C GLY A 285 13.27 -1.04 -1.96
N TRP A 286 12.87 0.23 -1.81
CA TRP A 286 12.25 0.74 -0.58
C TRP A 286 13.08 0.57 0.70
N THR A 287 14.41 0.48 0.59
CA THR A 287 15.32 0.39 1.74
C THR A 287 16.30 1.55 1.74
N ILE A 288 16.20 2.44 2.75
CA ILE A 288 16.93 3.71 2.89
C ILE A 288 16.64 4.73 1.77
N LYS A 289 16.73 4.32 0.51
CA LYS A 289 16.39 5.10 -0.69
C LYS A 289 15.22 4.45 -1.44
N TRP A 290 14.55 5.23 -2.30
CA TRP A 290 13.42 4.75 -3.10
C TRP A 290 13.74 3.50 -3.92
N SER A 291 14.78 3.55 -4.74
CA SER A 291 15.25 2.42 -5.56
C SER A 291 16.18 1.45 -4.83
N GLY A 292 16.38 1.62 -3.52
CA GLY A 292 17.41 0.92 -2.77
C GLY A 292 18.83 1.40 -3.11
N GLY A 293 19.82 0.55 -2.86
CA GLY A 293 21.24 0.83 -3.15
C GLY A 293 22.10 -0.41 -2.95
N SER A 294 23.36 -0.35 -3.37
CA SER A 294 24.35 -1.42 -3.16
C SER A 294 25.21 -1.16 -1.90
N GLY A 295 25.84 -2.21 -1.40
CA GLY A 295 26.80 -2.14 -0.29
C GLY A 295 26.14 -2.16 1.08
N ARG A 296 26.90 -1.74 2.10
CA ARG A 296 26.44 -1.72 3.50
C ARG A 296 25.65 -0.44 3.80
N ILE A 297 24.44 -0.35 3.28
CA ILE A 297 23.60 0.87 3.38
C ILE A 297 22.89 1.06 4.73
N THR A 298 22.89 0.04 5.60
CA THR A 298 22.24 0.06 6.93
C THR A 298 22.89 -0.98 7.88
N ILE A 299 22.31 -1.16 9.07
CA ILE A 299 22.71 -2.17 10.06
C ILE A 299 21.80 -3.40 9.90
N GLY A 300 22.38 -4.54 9.53
CA GLY A 300 21.69 -5.83 9.33
C GLY A 300 21.28 -6.53 10.62
N THR A 301 20.79 -7.77 10.52
CA THR A 301 20.31 -8.59 11.65
C THR A 301 21.41 -9.46 12.31
N GLN A 302 22.69 -9.15 12.06
CA GLN A 302 23.81 -9.85 12.70
C GLN A 302 23.79 -9.62 14.22
#